data_AF-A0AAV0WC47-F1
#
_entry.id   AF-A0AAV0WC47-F1
#
_cell.length_a   1.000
_cell.length_b   1.000
_cell.length_c   1.000
_cell.angle_alpha   90.00
_cell.angle_beta   90.00
_cell.angle_gamma   90.00
#
_symmetry.space_group_name_H-M   'P 1'
#
loop_
_entity.id
_entity.type
_entity.pdbx_description
1 polymer ?
#
loop_
_entity_poly.entity_id
_entity_poly.type
_entity_poly.pdbx_seq_one_letter_code
_entity_poly.pdbx_strand_id
1 'polypeptide(L)'
;MREPGRFLIAMRQNCEKSLMLQDCLTPNLFDNIIKSTKQIAGYDSKTDLFGAPSLVLQIGTSLKQCCDIAEYMILKKSPLLRPVEDTDISNIKTVENLIQKQWSYELATNASKELYQKKWNKPALLPLTSDIKIFRDHLVLEQKNAIKKLKINPIDIAAFKSLQETILTPLILLNRKRAGEVQRIILTTYLNSPIEAPQEEIASSLSKMENELTKKFKRIVIRGKRGRGVPILFTPKLQKALSVLISIRKTVCNKNNEYLFAIPNTDNSCLRASETVRKLALASGAKNPSAITQSTKLRKQVATVAELLNFTEGDVEQLANFMGHSKDVHKTFYRLPENVFQVAKVSKFLLMMEKGDAEHYRGKNLDDINVDGLVSDESEGEYSDISCSDEPDIQQLPGTKEIQIQENMYNFTETAPEHEQSTVKKLKLTKFKKTKDITAMEKPVVLQKRLPKVGKKSKFIRMTWTEEQKATTKKYFQKHILLKKPPKKEECDDFLVKNQNMLMSGFPWRKVKTFVYNLYKDL
;
A
#
# COMPACT_ATOMS: atom_id res chain seq x y z
N MET A 1 14.74 3.49 11.99
CA MET A 1 16.01 3.37 12.75
C MET A 1 17.25 3.54 11.87
N ARG A 2 17.31 3.00 10.64
CA ARG A 2 18.43 3.31 9.73
C ARG A 2 18.51 4.80 9.37
N GLU A 3 17.36 5.46 9.31
CA GLU A 3 17.18 6.84 8.88
C GLU A 3 17.58 7.82 10.00
N PRO A 4 17.06 7.72 11.25
CA PRO A 4 17.57 8.52 12.36
C PRO A 4 19.02 8.22 12.72
N GLY A 5 19.50 6.99 12.50
CA GLY A 5 20.91 6.63 12.72
C GLY A 5 21.86 7.35 11.75
N ARG A 6 21.52 7.39 10.46
CA ARG A 6 22.26 8.21 9.47
C ARG A 6 22.20 9.70 9.79
N PHE A 7 21.05 10.17 10.27
CA PHE A 7 20.88 11.55 10.73
C PHE A 7 21.77 11.90 11.93
N LEU A 8 21.83 11.04 12.95
CA LEU A 8 22.69 11.25 14.11
C LEU A 8 24.18 11.27 13.74
N ILE A 9 24.60 10.46 12.75
CA ILE A 9 25.98 10.48 12.23
C ILE A 9 26.31 11.84 11.59
N ALA A 10 25.41 12.41 10.79
CA ALA A 10 25.62 13.74 10.19
C ALA A 10 25.57 14.87 11.23
N MET A 11 24.67 14.80 12.22
CA MET A 11 24.65 15.75 13.35
C MET A 11 25.99 15.74 14.11
N ARG A 12 26.56 14.57 14.38
CA ARG A 12 27.87 14.43 15.04
C ARG A 12 29.06 14.91 14.21
N GLN A 13 28.88 15.14 12.91
CA GLN A 13 29.89 15.77 12.03
C GLN A 13 29.75 17.29 12.00
N ASN A 14 28.54 17.83 12.15
CA ASN A 14 28.27 19.28 12.13
C ASN A 14 28.34 19.94 13.52
N CYS A 15 28.22 19.16 14.60
CA CYS A 15 28.26 19.60 15.99
C CYS A 15 29.38 18.85 16.76
N GLU A 16 29.02 18.05 17.77
CA GLU A 16 29.97 17.30 18.60
C GLU A 16 29.81 15.78 18.49
N LYS A 17 30.90 15.03 18.66
CA LYS A 17 30.94 13.56 18.45
C LYS A 17 30.13 12.76 19.49
N SER A 18 29.87 13.32 20.67
CA SER A 18 29.21 12.69 21.82
C SER A 18 27.68 12.71 21.78
N LEU A 19 27.07 13.56 20.94
CA LEU A 19 25.62 13.83 20.94
C LEU A 19 24.75 12.57 20.88
N MET A 20 23.77 12.50 21.78
CA MET A 20 22.65 11.57 21.74
C MET A 20 21.47 12.20 20.97
N LEU A 21 20.55 11.36 20.51
CA LEU A 21 19.38 11.82 19.74
C LEU A 21 18.42 12.70 20.56
N GLN A 22 18.47 12.62 21.89
CA GLN A 22 17.67 13.46 22.80
C GLN A 22 18.23 14.88 22.86
N ASP A 23 19.56 15.02 23.01
CA ASP A 23 20.29 16.29 23.06
C ASP A 23 20.11 17.11 21.76
N CYS A 24 19.93 16.42 20.62
CA CYS A 24 19.61 17.03 19.33
C CYS A 24 18.22 17.72 19.28
N LEU A 25 17.33 17.50 20.24
CA LEU A 25 15.96 18.06 20.26
C LEU A 25 15.88 19.41 21.00
N THR A 26 16.91 20.24 20.86
CA THR A 26 16.97 21.61 21.42
C THR A 26 16.78 22.67 20.31
N PRO A 27 16.06 23.79 20.57
CA PRO A 27 15.82 24.82 19.56
C PRO A 27 17.10 25.36 18.91
N ASN A 28 18.16 25.55 19.71
CA ASN A 28 19.44 26.10 19.28
C ASN A 28 20.17 25.23 18.24
N LEU A 29 19.83 23.95 18.12
CA LEU A 29 20.41 23.04 17.14
C LEU A 29 19.58 22.91 15.86
N PHE A 30 18.46 23.63 15.73
CA PHE A 30 17.53 23.46 14.60
C PHE A 30 18.19 23.71 13.23
N ASP A 31 19.04 24.73 13.10
CA ASP A 31 19.79 24.99 11.85
C ASP A 31 20.78 23.86 11.52
N ASN A 32 21.36 23.23 12.56
CA ASN A 32 22.21 22.05 12.39
C ASN A 32 21.41 20.80 12.01
N ILE A 33 20.16 20.66 12.46
CA ILE A 33 19.21 19.63 11.99
C ILE A 33 18.95 19.82 10.49
N ILE A 34 18.69 21.05 10.04
CA ILE A 34 18.47 21.37 8.63
C ILE A 34 19.73 21.05 7.80
N LYS A 35 20.90 21.57 8.20
CA LYS A 35 22.19 21.36 7.53
C LYS A 35 22.53 19.87 7.41
N SER A 36 22.40 19.12 8.51
CA SER A 36 22.62 17.67 8.51
C SER A 36 21.63 16.95 7.60
N THR A 37 20.36 17.38 7.56
CA THR A 37 19.36 16.81 6.66
C THR A 37 19.69 17.06 5.19
N LYS A 38 20.12 18.27 4.82
CA LYS A 38 20.61 18.62 3.47
C LYS A 38 21.80 17.74 3.08
N GLN A 39 22.75 17.54 3.99
CA GLN A 39 23.94 16.70 3.78
C GLN A 39 23.56 15.23 3.47
N ILE A 40 22.72 14.59 4.30
CA ILE A 40 22.37 13.16 4.09
C ILE A 40 21.46 12.97 2.86
N ALA A 41 20.65 13.98 2.53
CA ALA A 41 19.81 13.99 1.33
C ALA A 41 20.61 14.21 0.04
N GLY A 42 21.90 14.57 0.13
CA GLY A 42 22.73 14.92 -1.03
C GLY A 42 22.19 16.15 -1.74
N TYR A 43 21.98 17.24 -1.00
CA TYR A 43 21.55 18.52 -1.54
C TYR A 43 22.69 19.20 -2.33
N ASP A 44 22.44 19.55 -3.59
CA ASP A 44 23.35 20.39 -4.38
C ASP A 44 22.88 21.85 -4.33
N SER A 45 23.72 22.71 -3.75
CA SER A 45 23.47 24.15 -3.65
C SER A 45 23.50 24.90 -4.98
N LYS A 46 24.00 24.29 -6.07
CA LYS A 46 23.99 24.89 -7.42
C LYS A 46 22.69 24.66 -8.17
N THR A 47 22.02 23.53 -7.95
CA THR A 47 20.79 23.15 -8.68
C THR A 47 19.52 23.17 -7.83
N ASP A 48 19.63 23.36 -6.50
CA ASP A 48 18.52 23.25 -5.53
C ASP A 48 17.82 21.87 -5.56
N LEU A 49 18.57 20.81 -5.92
CA LEU A 49 18.06 19.45 -6.04
C LEU A 49 18.62 18.54 -4.92
N PHE A 50 17.85 17.53 -4.55
CA PHE A 50 18.26 16.49 -3.62
C PHE A 50 18.54 15.18 -4.33
N GLY A 51 19.70 14.56 -4.06
CA GLY A 51 19.98 13.18 -4.48
C GLY A 51 18.93 12.18 -3.97
N ALA A 52 18.49 12.34 -2.71
CA ALA A 52 17.52 11.47 -2.05
C ALA A 52 16.39 12.24 -1.34
N PRO A 53 15.46 12.91 -2.07
CA PRO A 53 14.45 13.78 -1.46
C PRO A 53 13.42 13.01 -0.62
N SER A 54 13.24 11.71 -0.85
CA SER A 54 12.40 10.86 0.02
C SER A 54 12.93 10.75 1.45
N LEU A 55 14.25 10.87 1.65
CA LEU A 55 14.87 10.79 2.96
C LEU A 55 14.56 12.04 3.80
N VAL A 56 14.50 13.22 3.17
CA VAL A 56 14.08 14.48 3.80
C VAL A 56 12.70 14.35 4.43
N LEU A 57 11.72 13.82 3.68
CA LEU A 57 10.36 13.60 4.19
C LEU A 57 10.34 12.57 5.33
N GLN A 58 11.11 11.49 5.21
CA GLN A 58 11.21 10.46 6.25
C GLN A 58 11.85 10.98 7.54
N ILE A 59 12.93 11.78 7.45
CA ILE A 59 13.59 12.39 8.61
C ILE A 59 12.60 13.31 9.33
N GLY A 60 11.91 14.21 8.63
CA GLY A 60 10.92 15.10 9.25
C GLY A 60 9.81 14.36 10.01
N THR A 61 9.28 13.28 9.43
CA THR A 61 8.29 12.43 10.15
C THR A 61 8.90 11.64 11.32
N SER A 62 10.16 11.24 11.22
CA SER A 62 10.86 10.49 12.27
C SER A 62 11.22 11.39 13.45
N LEU A 63 11.65 12.64 13.18
CA LEU A 63 11.98 13.62 14.22
C LEU A 63 10.75 13.97 15.07
N LYS A 64 9.57 14.16 14.45
CA LYS A 64 8.32 14.33 15.20
C LYS A 64 8.01 13.15 16.11
N GLN A 65 8.14 11.92 15.60
CA GLN A 65 8.00 10.71 16.44
C GLN A 65 9.06 10.64 17.56
N CYS A 66 10.26 11.19 17.35
CA CYS A 66 11.26 11.31 18.40
C CYS A 66 10.88 12.37 19.44
N CYS A 67 10.28 13.50 19.05
CA CYS A 67 9.69 14.48 19.98
C CYS A 67 8.57 13.84 20.81
N ASP A 68 7.59 13.17 20.18
CA ASP A 68 6.49 12.45 20.86
C ASP A 68 7.03 11.45 21.91
N ILE A 69 8.05 10.67 21.52
CA ILE A 69 8.67 9.66 22.38
C ILE A 69 9.49 10.31 23.51
N ALA A 70 10.19 11.41 23.25
CA ALA A 70 10.96 12.13 24.26
C ALA A 70 10.02 12.77 25.30
N GLU A 71 8.94 13.45 24.88
CA GLU A 71 7.92 13.97 25.78
C GLU A 71 7.32 12.83 26.62
N TYR A 72 6.91 11.72 25.99
CA TYR A 72 6.38 10.56 26.72
C TYR A 72 7.39 9.96 27.71
N MET A 73 8.69 9.92 27.38
CA MET A 73 9.73 9.44 28.29
C MET A 73 9.91 10.36 29.50
N ILE A 74 9.82 11.68 29.32
CA ILE A 74 9.88 12.66 30.41
C ILE A 74 8.64 12.54 31.31
N LEU A 75 7.44 12.56 30.72
CA LEU A 75 6.15 12.41 31.42
C LEU A 75 6.02 11.06 32.15
N LYS A 76 6.70 10.01 31.69
CA LYS A 76 6.75 8.71 32.36
C LYS A 76 7.77 8.66 33.51
N LYS A 77 8.82 9.49 33.45
CA LYS A 77 9.83 9.63 34.50
C LYS A 77 9.38 10.50 35.69
N SER A 78 8.22 11.15 35.60
CA SER A 78 7.65 12.02 36.65
C SER A 78 6.56 11.34 37.49
N PRO A 79 6.90 10.54 38.52
CA PRO A 79 5.94 10.11 39.53
C PRO A 79 5.69 11.25 40.54
N LEU A 80 4.68 12.09 40.25
CA LEU A 80 3.88 12.91 41.19
C LEU A 80 4.55 13.92 42.16
N LEU A 81 5.87 13.91 42.39
CA LEU A 81 6.51 14.60 43.53
C LEU A 81 7.87 15.26 43.23
N ARG A 82 8.19 15.55 41.96
CA ARG A 82 9.27 16.47 41.60
C ARG A 82 8.79 17.48 40.56
N PRO A 83 9.10 18.77 40.69
CA PRO A 83 9.06 19.68 39.55
C PRO A 83 9.99 19.09 38.49
N VAL A 84 9.43 18.75 37.33
CA VAL A 84 10.25 18.57 36.13
C VAL A 84 10.73 19.97 35.76
N GLU A 85 11.96 20.10 35.25
CA GLU A 85 12.35 21.36 34.65
C GLU A 85 11.46 21.60 33.41
N ASP A 86 10.47 22.49 33.54
CA ASP A 86 9.49 22.79 32.48
C ASP A 86 10.17 23.25 31.17
N THR A 87 11.42 23.70 31.29
CA THR A 87 12.37 24.01 30.20
C THR A 87 12.51 22.86 29.19
N ASP A 88 12.72 21.61 29.61
CA ASP A 88 12.97 20.49 28.69
C ASP A 88 11.73 20.14 27.87
N ILE A 89 10.56 20.11 28.52
CA ILE A 89 9.28 19.87 27.86
C ILE A 89 8.94 21.03 26.91
N SER A 90 9.22 22.27 27.33
CA SER A 90 9.06 23.48 26.51
C SER A 90 9.99 23.48 25.29
N ASN A 91 11.25 23.08 25.46
CA ASN A 91 12.26 22.97 24.40
C ASN A 91 11.81 21.95 23.33
N ILE A 92 11.40 20.75 23.75
CA ILE A 92 10.93 19.71 22.81
C ILE A 92 9.68 20.18 22.05
N LYS A 93 8.71 20.83 22.72
CA LYS A 93 7.51 21.39 22.07
C LYS A 93 7.83 22.54 21.13
N THR A 94 8.82 23.36 21.47
CA THR A 94 9.31 24.44 20.61
C THR A 94 9.95 23.86 19.34
N VAL A 95 10.80 22.84 19.48
CA VAL A 95 11.38 22.12 18.33
C VAL A 95 10.31 21.42 17.50
N GLU A 96 9.32 20.77 18.10
CA GLU A 96 8.22 20.14 17.37
C GLU A 96 7.44 21.17 16.52
N ASN A 97 7.16 22.34 17.09
CA ASN A 97 6.50 23.47 16.43
C ASN A 97 7.34 24.05 15.28
N LEU A 98 8.67 24.18 15.47
CA LEU A 98 9.62 24.55 14.41
C LEU A 98 9.63 23.51 13.28
N ILE A 99 9.71 22.22 13.59
CA ILE A 99 9.59 21.12 12.61
C ILE A 99 8.20 21.11 11.94
N GLN A 100 7.15 21.59 12.60
CA GLN A 100 5.82 21.70 11.97
C GLN A 100 5.69 22.89 11.01
N LYS A 101 6.29 24.04 11.33
CA LYS A 101 6.13 25.28 10.56
C LYS A 101 7.21 25.49 9.49
N GLN A 102 8.47 25.27 9.83
CA GLN A 102 9.63 25.68 9.02
C GLN A 102 10.15 24.55 8.12
N TRP A 103 10.03 23.29 8.56
CA TRP A 103 10.44 22.11 7.78
C TRP A 103 9.74 21.99 6.42
N SER A 104 8.47 22.41 6.35
CA SER A 104 7.70 22.42 5.11
C SER A 104 8.25 23.44 4.12
N TYR A 105 8.53 24.65 4.60
CA TYR A 105 9.06 25.76 3.81
C TYR A 105 10.45 25.45 3.25
N GLU A 106 11.40 25.04 4.10
CA GLU A 106 12.81 24.92 3.69
C GLU A 106 13.17 23.63 2.96
N LEU A 107 12.47 22.53 3.24
CA LEU A 107 12.94 21.19 2.89
C LEU A 107 11.85 20.33 2.24
N ALA A 108 10.70 20.18 2.90
CA ALA A 108 9.71 19.19 2.46
C ALA A 108 8.97 19.60 1.19
N THR A 109 8.77 20.90 0.91
CA THR A 109 8.12 21.35 -0.32
C THR A 109 8.97 21.09 -1.55
N ASN A 110 10.24 21.54 -1.57
CA ASN A 110 11.16 21.30 -2.68
C ASN A 110 11.41 19.80 -2.89
N ALA A 111 11.70 19.06 -1.81
CA ALA A 111 11.83 17.59 -1.89
C ALA A 111 10.56 16.90 -2.40
N SER A 112 9.36 17.41 -2.06
CA SER A 112 8.10 16.87 -2.60
C SER A 112 7.93 17.18 -4.08
N LYS A 113 8.12 18.45 -4.52
CA LYS A 113 8.05 18.86 -5.93
C LYS A 113 8.94 17.99 -6.79
N GLU A 114 10.19 17.82 -6.37
CA GLU A 114 11.19 17.00 -7.07
C GLU A 114 10.77 15.52 -7.14
N LEU A 115 10.21 14.96 -6.06
CA LEU A 115 9.65 13.61 -6.04
C LEU A 115 8.40 13.44 -6.91
N TYR A 116 7.69 14.50 -7.26
CA TYR A 116 6.59 14.45 -8.23
C TYR A 116 7.13 14.57 -9.67
N GLN A 117 8.02 15.54 -9.94
CA GLN A 117 8.70 15.70 -11.22
C GLN A 117 9.44 14.41 -11.65
N LYS A 118 10.26 13.82 -10.77
CA LYS A 118 10.95 12.53 -10.99
C LYS A 118 10.00 11.33 -11.21
N LYS A 119 8.68 11.48 -10.98
CA LYS A 119 7.67 10.45 -11.30
C LYS A 119 6.94 10.70 -12.61
N TRP A 120 6.74 11.96 -13.02
CA TRP A 120 5.95 12.32 -14.21
C TRP A 120 6.53 11.67 -15.47
N ASN A 121 7.84 11.86 -15.71
CA ASN A 121 8.51 11.42 -16.94
C ASN A 121 9.07 9.99 -16.83
N LYS A 122 8.74 9.23 -15.78
CA LYS A 122 9.31 7.90 -15.57
C LYS A 122 8.51 6.85 -16.36
N PRO A 123 9.10 6.18 -17.38
CA PRO A 123 8.37 5.21 -18.18
C PRO A 123 7.85 4.06 -17.32
N ALA A 124 6.58 3.72 -17.49
CA ALA A 124 5.90 2.67 -16.75
C ALA A 124 6.29 1.29 -17.28
N LEU A 125 7.52 0.85 -17.02
CA LEU A 125 8.03 -0.45 -17.45
C LEU A 125 7.25 -1.60 -16.77
N LEU A 126 6.23 -2.11 -17.48
CA LEU A 126 5.46 -3.29 -17.13
C LEU A 126 6.22 -4.57 -17.54
N PRO A 127 6.03 -5.70 -16.84
CA PRO A 127 6.57 -6.98 -17.27
C PRO A 127 5.87 -7.46 -18.53
N LEU A 128 6.64 -7.84 -19.54
CA LEU A 128 6.12 -8.38 -20.80
C LEU A 128 5.43 -9.73 -20.57
N THR A 129 4.36 -9.98 -21.31
CA THR A 129 3.63 -11.26 -21.24
C THR A 129 4.50 -12.45 -21.69
N SER A 130 5.40 -12.22 -22.66
CA SER A 130 6.43 -13.18 -23.09
C SER A 130 7.39 -13.55 -21.96
N ASP A 131 7.97 -12.55 -21.28
CA ASP A 131 8.86 -12.74 -20.12
C ASP A 131 8.20 -13.56 -19.00
N ILE A 132 6.90 -13.32 -18.73
CA ILE A 132 6.14 -14.08 -17.73
C ILE A 132 5.91 -15.53 -18.16
N LYS A 133 5.75 -15.79 -19.46
CA LYS A 133 5.64 -17.16 -20.01
C LYS A 133 6.96 -17.90 -19.82
N ILE A 134 8.08 -17.32 -20.27
CA ILE A 134 9.44 -17.87 -20.10
C ILE A 134 9.70 -18.19 -18.62
N PHE A 135 9.40 -17.24 -17.72
CA PHE A 135 9.58 -17.45 -16.29
C PHE A 135 8.70 -18.59 -15.74
N ARG A 136 7.44 -18.68 -16.16
CA ARG A 136 6.53 -19.76 -15.76
C ARG A 136 7.03 -21.13 -16.23
N ASP A 137 7.53 -21.23 -17.44
CA ASP A 137 7.98 -22.49 -18.02
C ASP A 137 9.28 -22.97 -17.33
N HIS A 138 10.21 -22.05 -17.05
CA HIS A 138 11.37 -22.29 -16.18
C HIS A 138 10.96 -22.79 -14.77
N LEU A 139 9.99 -22.15 -14.13
CA LEU A 139 9.50 -22.59 -12.80
C LEU A 139 8.88 -24.00 -12.82
N VAL A 140 8.21 -24.38 -13.91
CA VAL A 140 7.65 -25.73 -14.08
C VAL A 140 8.76 -26.77 -14.32
N LEU A 141 9.82 -26.42 -15.03
CA LEU A 141 11.00 -27.27 -15.21
C LEU A 141 11.71 -27.51 -13.87
N GLU A 142 12.04 -26.44 -13.15
CA GLU A 142 12.71 -26.54 -11.85
C GLU A 142 11.87 -27.28 -10.79
N GLN A 143 10.56 -27.07 -10.76
CA GLN A 143 9.66 -27.84 -9.91
C GLN A 143 9.73 -29.35 -10.20
N LYS A 144 9.74 -29.76 -11.48
CA LYS A 144 9.89 -31.17 -11.87
C LYS A 144 11.25 -31.73 -11.44
N ASN A 145 12.32 -30.95 -11.61
CA ASN A 145 13.68 -31.34 -11.22
C ASN A 145 13.80 -31.53 -9.70
N ALA A 146 13.28 -30.59 -8.91
CA ALA A 146 13.26 -30.69 -7.45
C ALA A 146 12.45 -31.91 -6.96
N ILE A 147 11.27 -32.17 -7.55
CA ILE A 147 10.47 -33.36 -7.22
C ILE A 147 11.21 -34.65 -7.57
N LYS A 148 11.92 -34.72 -8.71
CA LYS A 148 12.74 -35.89 -9.07
C LYS A 148 13.86 -36.12 -8.04
N LYS A 149 14.61 -35.08 -7.67
CA LYS A 149 15.68 -35.19 -6.66
C LYS A 149 15.16 -35.67 -5.30
N LEU A 150 14.03 -35.12 -4.84
CA LEU A 150 13.41 -35.49 -3.57
C LEU A 150 12.78 -36.90 -3.55
N LYS A 151 12.43 -37.46 -4.71
CA LYS A 151 12.03 -38.87 -4.82
C LYS A 151 13.20 -39.84 -4.66
N ILE A 152 14.41 -39.42 -5.05
CA ILE A 152 15.64 -40.20 -4.89
C ILE A 152 16.15 -40.06 -3.46
N ASN A 153 16.31 -38.81 -2.98
CA ASN A 153 16.85 -38.48 -1.66
C ASN A 153 15.85 -37.60 -0.87
N PRO A 154 14.98 -38.20 -0.03
CA PRO A 154 13.95 -37.46 0.72
C PRO A 154 14.48 -36.49 1.79
N ILE A 155 15.77 -36.58 2.14
CA ILE A 155 16.42 -35.80 3.20
C ILE A 155 17.17 -34.58 2.62
N ASP A 156 17.26 -34.44 1.29
CA ASP A 156 17.98 -33.32 0.65
C ASP A 156 17.34 -31.95 0.96
N ILE A 157 17.98 -31.22 1.86
CA ILE A 157 17.61 -29.87 2.30
C ILE A 157 17.63 -28.86 1.13
N ALA A 158 18.55 -28.99 0.19
CA ALA A 158 18.68 -28.09 -0.94
C ALA A 158 17.58 -28.33 -1.98
N ALA A 159 17.28 -29.59 -2.31
CA ALA A 159 16.13 -29.91 -3.17
C ALA A 159 14.79 -29.57 -2.49
N PHE A 160 14.68 -29.76 -1.17
CA PHE A 160 13.49 -29.34 -0.41
C PHE A 160 13.28 -27.83 -0.46
N LYS A 161 14.34 -27.04 -0.23
CA LYS A 161 14.32 -25.58 -0.39
C LYS A 161 13.95 -25.18 -1.83
N SER A 162 14.51 -25.83 -2.85
CA SER A 162 14.14 -25.56 -4.26
C SER A 162 12.66 -25.87 -4.53
N LEU A 163 12.11 -26.97 -3.99
CA LEU A 163 10.68 -27.28 -4.10
C LEU A 163 9.80 -26.22 -3.41
N GLN A 164 10.20 -25.72 -2.23
CA GLN A 164 9.51 -24.60 -1.59
C GLN A 164 9.56 -23.34 -2.45
N GLU A 165 10.74 -22.99 -2.97
CA GLU A 165 10.98 -21.80 -3.81
C GLU A 165 10.13 -21.82 -5.10
N THR A 166 10.05 -22.98 -5.75
CA THR A 166 9.29 -23.22 -6.98
C THR A 166 7.79 -23.43 -6.78
N ILE A 167 7.29 -23.66 -5.55
CA ILE A 167 5.85 -23.61 -5.23
C ILE A 167 5.43 -22.19 -4.83
N LEU A 168 6.22 -21.52 -3.99
CA LEU A 168 5.93 -20.18 -3.46
C LEU A 168 5.87 -19.13 -4.57
N THR A 169 6.77 -19.21 -5.55
CA THR A 169 6.85 -18.23 -6.65
C THR A 169 5.63 -18.26 -7.57
N PRO A 170 5.20 -19.40 -8.18
CA PRO A 170 3.95 -19.47 -8.92
C PRO A 170 2.71 -19.08 -8.11
N LEU A 171 2.69 -19.37 -6.80
CA LEU A 171 1.56 -19.01 -5.93
C LEU A 171 1.41 -17.49 -5.80
N ILE A 172 2.53 -16.76 -5.68
CA ILE A 172 2.59 -15.28 -5.68
C ILE A 172 2.21 -14.73 -7.07
N LEU A 173 2.76 -15.31 -8.14
CA LEU A 173 2.47 -14.87 -9.51
C LEU A 173 1.01 -15.03 -9.88
N LEU A 174 0.42 -16.20 -9.64
CA LEU A 174 -0.97 -16.51 -9.98
C LEU A 174 -1.95 -15.61 -9.22
N ASN A 175 -1.80 -15.53 -7.90
CA ASN A 175 -2.74 -14.79 -7.06
C ASN A 175 -2.47 -13.28 -7.02
N ARG A 176 -1.34 -12.82 -7.59
CA ARG A 176 -0.91 -11.42 -7.64
C ARG A 176 -0.88 -10.74 -6.25
N LYS A 177 -0.60 -11.52 -5.20
CA LYS A 177 -0.55 -11.09 -3.78
C LYS A 177 0.81 -10.49 -3.43
N ARG A 178 0.93 -9.83 -2.27
CA ARG A 178 2.24 -9.36 -1.80
C ARG A 178 3.03 -10.56 -1.31
N ALA A 179 4.32 -10.62 -1.65
CA ALA A 179 5.22 -11.72 -1.26
C ALA A 179 5.15 -12.03 0.25
N GLY A 180 5.10 -10.98 1.09
CA GLY A 180 4.97 -11.11 2.54
C GLY A 180 3.64 -11.68 3.06
N GLU A 181 2.55 -11.61 2.28
CA GLU A 181 1.27 -12.23 2.64
C GLU A 181 1.33 -13.75 2.41
N VAL A 182 1.90 -14.17 1.28
CA VAL A 182 1.99 -15.60 0.88
C VAL A 182 3.05 -16.36 1.69
N GLN A 183 4.19 -15.76 2.02
CA GLN A 183 5.23 -16.44 2.82
C GLN A 183 4.77 -16.81 4.24
N ARG A 184 3.73 -16.14 4.76
CA ARG A 184 3.19 -16.33 6.12
C ARG A 184 1.94 -17.21 6.16
N ILE A 185 1.64 -17.98 5.11
CA ILE A 185 0.59 -19.00 5.16
C ILE A 185 0.94 -20.02 6.25
N ILE A 186 -0.03 -20.35 7.11
CA ILE A 186 0.11 -21.33 8.19
C ILE A 186 -0.32 -22.71 7.68
N LEU A 187 0.39 -23.77 8.09
CA LEU A 187 0.12 -25.15 7.68
C LEU A 187 -1.29 -25.61 8.10
N THR A 188 -1.70 -25.30 9.34
CA THR A 188 -3.04 -25.65 9.87
C THR A 188 -4.15 -24.97 9.07
N THR A 189 -3.97 -23.73 8.63
CA THR A 189 -4.93 -23.05 7.74
C THR A 189 -5.09 -23.78 6.40
N TYR A 190 -4.01 -24.30 5.82
CA TYR A 190 -4.10 -25.06 4.57
C TYR A 190 -4.77 -26.43 4.74
N LEU A 191 -4.48 -27.13 5.84
CA LEU A 191 -5.05 -28.45 6.14
C LEU A 191 -6.54 -28.35 6.53
N ASN A 192 -6.88 -27.43 7.44
CA ASN A 192 -8.24 -27.29 7.98
C ASN A 192 -9.21 -26.57 7.04
N SER A 193 -8.72 -25.91 5.97
CA SER A 193 -9.60 -25.28 4.99
C SER A 193 -10.40 -26.35 4.23
N PRO A 194 -11.73 -26.40 4.37
CA PRO A 194 -12.55 -27.28 3.56
C PRO A 194 -12.47 -26.86 2.08
N ILE A 195 -12.87 -27.77 1.20
CA ILE A 195 -13.28 -27.39 -0.15
C ILE A 195 -14.70 -26.87 0.01
N GLU A 196 -14.87 -25.54 -0.02
CA GLU A 196 -16.19 -24.90 0.02
C GLU A 196 -17.00 -25.39 -1.18
N ALA A 197 -17.96 -26.30 -0.96
CA ALA A 197 -18.95 -26.62 -1.97
C ALA A 197 -19.81 -25.38 -2.22
N PRO A 198 -19.96 -24.91 -3.46
CA PRO A 198 -20.88 -23.82 -3.75
C PRO A 198 -22.31 -24.24 -3.39
N GLN A 199 -23.05 -23.37 -2.71
CA GLN A 199 -24.49 -23.53 -2.48
C GLN A 199 -25.19 -23.73 -3.84
N GLU A 200 -26.23 -24.57 -3.90
CA GLU A 200 -26.80 -25.04 -5.17
C GLU A 200 -27.27 -23.89 -6.08
N GLU A 201 -27.84 -22.83 -5.51
CA GLU A 201 -28.24 -21.58 -6.20
C GLU A 201 -27.05 -20.82 -6.83
N ILE A 202 -25.88 -20.89 -6.21
CA ILE A 202 -24.63 -20.32 -6.75
C ILE A 202 -24.06 -21.29 -7.79
N ALA A 203 -24.20 -22.60 -7.58
CA ALA A 203 -23.73 -23.61 -8.51
C ALA A 203 -24.53 -23.64 -9.83
N SER A 204 -25.82 -23.25 -9.79
CA SER A 204 -26.72 -23.18 -10.96
C SER A 204 -26.62 -21.86 -11.73
N SER A 205 -26.24 -20.75 -11.09
CA SER A 205 -25.99 -19.46 -11.73
C SER A 205 -24.61 -19.36 -12.39
N LEU A 206 -23.65 -20.22 -12.02
CA LEU A 206 -22.34 -20.32 -12.67
C LEU A 206 -22.38 -21.15 -13.96
N SER A 207 -21.54 -20.77 -14.94
CA SER A 207 -21.31 -21.57 -16.13
C SER A 207 -20.74 -22.96 -15.78
N LYS A 208 -21.03 -23.97 -16.62
CA LYS A 208 -20.50 -25.34 -16.48
C LYS A 208 -18.97 -25.35 -16.27
N MET A 209 -18.25 -24.50 -17.00
CA MET A 209 -16.80 -24.36 -16.90
C MET A 209 -16.36 -23.72 -15.57
N GLU A 210 -17.08 -22.73 -15.07
CA GLU A 210 -16.78 -22.06 -13.80
C GLU A 210 -17.04 -22.99 -12.61
N ASN A 211 -18.12 -23.76 -12.67
CA ASN A 211 -18.47 -24.79 -11.69
C ASN A 211 -17.43 -25.93 -11.66
N GLU A 212 -16.85 -26.32 -12.80
CA GLU A 212 -15.67 -27.20 -12.80
C GLU A 212 -14.42 -26.54 -12.18
N LEU A 213 -14.19 -25.25 -12.42
CA LEU A 213 -13.03 -24.54 -11.90
C LEU A 213 -13.12 -24.37 -10.38
N THR A 214 -14.28 -24.03 -9.82
CA THR A 214 -14.48 -23.95 -8.35
C THR A 214 -14.22 -25.29 -7.67
N LYS A 215 -14.67 -26.41 -8.27
CA LYS A 215 -14.38 -27.78 -7.77
C LYS A 215 -12.88 -28.13 -7.83
N LYS A 216 -12.15 -27.68 -8.87
CA LYS A 216 -10.73 -28.01 -9.08
C LYS A 216 -9.77 -27.12 -8.27
N PHE A 217 -10.14 -25.89 -7.93
CA PHE A 217 -9.26 -24.93 -7.27
C PHE A 217 -9.54 -24.86 -5.76
N LYS A 218 -8.56 -25.24 -4.94
CA LYS A 218 -8.64 -25.04 -3.49
C LYS A 218 -8.47 -23.55 -3.18
N ARG A 219 -9.45 -22.96 -2.50
CA ARG A 219 -9.41 -21.61 -1.90
C ARG A 219 -9.05 -21.73 -0.42
N ILE A 220 -8.18 -20.85 0.08
CA ILE A 220 -7.99 -20.60 1.51
C ILE A 220 -8.14 -19.10 1.77
N VAL A 221 -8.44 -18.69 3.00
CA VAL A 221 -8.43 -17.28 3.42
C VAL A 221 -7.37 -17.07 4.50
N ILE A 222 -6.48 -16.10 4.28
CA ILE A 222 -5.43 -15.71 5.25
C ILE A 222 -5.66 -14.31 5.82
N ARG A 223 -5.05 -14.02 6.97
CA ARG A 223 -5.13 -12.71 7.61
C ARG A 223 -4.23 -11.68 6.91
N GLY A 224 -4.85 -10.71 6.24
CA GLY A 224 -4.18 -9.55 5.65
C GLY A 224 -3.93 -8.40 6.63
N LYS A 225 -3.44 -7.27 6.10
CA LYS A 225 -3.29 -6.02 6.87
C LYS A 225 -4.63 -5.57 7.45
N ARG A 226 -4.60 -4.97 8.64
CA ARG A 226 -5.80 -4.50 9.39
C ARG A 226 -6.85 -5.59 9.67
N GLY A 227 -6.49 -6.88 9.56
CA GLY A 227 -7.39 -8.00 9.84
C GLY A 227 -8.32 -8.41 8.68
N ARG A 228 -8.25 -7.76 7.51
CA ARG A 228 -9.04 -8.16 6.33
C ARG A 228 -8.66 -9.58 5.89
N GLY A 229 -9.65 -10.44 5.65
CA GLY A 229 -9.42 -11.75 5.04
C GLY A 229 -8.97 -11.61 3.58
N VAL A 230 -7.92 -12.32 3.20
CA VAL A 230 -7.35 -12.31 1.85
C VAL A 230 -7.43 -13.73 1.27
N PRO A 231 -8.24 -13.97 0.22
CA PRO A 231 -8.33 -15.29 -0.40
C PRO A 231 -7.06 -15.63 -1.18
N ILE A 232 -6.68 -16.90 -1.23
CA ILE A 232 -5.59 -17.44 -2.06
C ILE A 232 -6.09 -18.72 -2.73
N LEU A 233 -5.89 -18.83 -4.04
CA LEU A 233 -6.27 -19.96 -4.88
C LEU A 233 -5.06 -20.84 -5.19
N PHE A 234 -5.26 -22.15 -5.16
CA PHE A 234 -4.27 -23.17 -5.47
C PHE A 234 -4.73 -24.01 -6.66
N THR A 235 -3.96 -24.01 -7.74
CA THR A 235 -4.21 -24.89 -8.90
C THR A 235 -4.00 -26.37 -8.53
N PRO A 236 -4.65 -27.33 -9.21
CA PRO A 236 -4.41 -28.76 -9.00
C PRO A 236 -2.93 -29.16 -9.11
N LYS A 237 -2.16 -28.50 -9.99
CA LYS A 237 -0.72 -28.74 -10.14
C LYS A 237 0.06 -28.35 -8.88
N LEU A 238 -0.23 -27.18 -8.29
CA LEU A 238 0.38 -26.74 -7.04
C LEU A 238 -0.09 -27.57 -5.84
N GLN A 239 -1.34 -28.01 -5.80
CA GLN A 239 -1.84 -28.91 -4.74
C GLN A 239 -1.09 -30.24 -4.73
N LYS A 240 -0.82 -30.84 -5.91
CA LYS A 240 0.00 -32.07 -6.04
C LYS A 240 1.47 -31.87 -5.63
N ALA A 241 2.05 -30.70 -5.91
CA ALA A 241 3.41 -30.38 -5.44
C ALA A 241 3.44 -30.13 -3.91
N LEU A 242 2.38 -29.52 -3.36
CA LEU A 242 2.24 -29.27 -1.93
C LEU A 242 2.02 -30.54 -1.12
N SER A 243 1.30 -31.56 -1.62
CA SER A 243 1.16 -32.82 -0.90
C SER A 243 2.50 -33.54 -0.72
N VAL A 244 3.35 -33.55 -1.76
CA VAL A 244 4.74 -34.04 -1.69
C VAL A 244 5.57 -33.19 -0.70
N LEU A 245 5.45 -31.86 -0.75
CA LEU A 245 6.16 -30.99 0.19
C LEU A 245 5.75 -31.27 1.65
N ILE A 246 4.45 -31.47 1.91
CA ILE A 246 3.90 -31.72 3.25
C ILE A 246 4.30 -33.11 3.77
N SER A 247 4.43 -34.12 2.91
CA SER A 247 4.91 -35.45 3.35
C SER A 247 6.36 -35.39 3.80
N ILE A 248 7.25 -34.77 3.00
CA ILE A 248 8.68 -34.61 3.30
C ILE A 248 8.92 -33.64 4.48
N ARG A 249 8.08 -32.63 4.65
CA ARG A 249 8.15 -31.71 5.80
C ARG A 249 8.16 -32.46 7.15
N LYS A 250 7.45 -33.60 7.25
CA LYS A 250 7.37 -34.40 8.49
C LYS A 250 8.73 -34.98 8.91
N THR A 251 9.65 -35.19 7.97
CA THR A 251 11.00 -35.71 8.24
C THR A 251 12.06 -34.61 8.32
N VAL A 252 11.92 -33.53 7.55
CA VAL A 252 12.96 -32.47 7.40
C VAL A 252 12.75 -31.24 8.29
N CYS A 253 11.54 -30.96 8.79
CA CYS A 253 11.25 -29.72 9.54
C CYS A 253 10.88 -29.95 11.02
N ASN A 254 11.33 -29.05 11.89
CA ASN A 254 10.93 -29.00 13.31
C ASN A 254 9.42 -28.84 13.48
N LYS A 255 8.85 -29.58 14.45
CA LYS A 255 7.43 -29.53 14.84
C LYS A 255 6.98 -28.14 15.34
N ASN A 256 7.91 -27.31 15.79
CA ASN A 256 7.64 -25.97 16.33
C ASN A 256 7.24 -24.94 15.26
N ASN A 257 7.57 -25.16 13.98
CA ASN A 257 7.38 -24.15 12.94
C ASN A 257 6.01 -24.29 12.27
N GLU A 258 5.15 -23.30 12.45
CA GLU A 258 3.76 -23.30 11.97
C GLU A 258 3.60 -22.94 10.48
N TYR A 259 4.60 -22.28 9.86
CA TYR A 259 4.48 -21.74 8.50
C TYR A 259 4.57 -22.82 7.41
N LEU A 260 3.69 -22.78 6.40
CA LEU A 260 3.70 -23.71 5.27
C LEU A 260 5.06 -23.74 4.53
N PHE A 261 5.70 -22.57 4.36
CA PHE A 261 7.03 -22.41 3.77
C PHE A 261 8.10 -22.17 4.85
N ALA A 262 8.29 -23.17 5.72
CA ALA A 262 9.23 -23.15 6.83
C ALA A 262 10.67 -23.40 6.36
N ILE A 263 11.64 -22.66 6.90
CA ILE A 263 13.06 -22.94 6.69
C ILE A 263 13.45 -24.18 7.54
N PRO A 264 14.08 -25.22 6.97
CA PRO A 264 14.57 -26.38 7.73
C PRO A 264 15.45 -26.00 8.92
N ASN A 265 15.43 -26.81 9.99
CA ASN A 265 16.23 -26.64 11.20
C ASN A 265 16.09 -25.28 11.92
N THR A 266 15.02 -24.50 11.66
CA THR A 266 14.78 -23.22 12.33
C THR A 266 13.37 -23.12 12.91
N ASP A 267 13.28 -22.54 14.11
CA ASP A 267 12.00 -22.24 14.76
C ASP A 267 11.40 -20.96 14.17
N ASN A 268 10.07 -20.98 13.95
CA ASN A 268 9.24 -19.82 13.55
C ASN A 268 9.76 -18.94 12.40
N SER A 269 10.59 -19.51 11.52
CA SER A 269 11.20 -18.79 10.38
C SER A 269 10.60 -19.27 9.06
N CYS A 270 10.28 -18.32 8.19
CA CYS A 270 9.66 -18.56 6.87
C CYS A 270 10.58 -18.09 5.73
N LEU A 271 10.47 -18.76 4.58
CA LEU A 271 11.26 -18.45 3.38
C LEU A 271 11.00 -17.02 2.89
N ARG A 272 12.06 -16.27 2.57
CA ARG A 272 11.96 -14.87 2.12
C ARG A 272 11.51 -14.78 0.66
N ALA A 273 10.20 -14.83 0.44
CA ALA A 273 9.56 -14.82 -0.87
C ALA A 273 10.11 -13.78 -1.86
N SER A 274 10.38 -12.55 -1.43
CA SER A 274 10.91 -11.50 -2.33
C SER A 274 12.28 -11.81 -2.91
N GLU A 275 13.10 -12.56 -2.18
CA GLU A 275 14.45 -12.94 -2.58
C GLU A 275 14.40 -14.18 -3.49
N THR A 276 13.56 -15.14 -3.13
CA THR A 276 13.22 -16.30 -3.95
C THR A 276 12.74 -15.92 -5.36
N VAL A 277 11.77 -15.01 -5.46
CA VAL A 277 11.26 -14.55 -6.78
C VAL A 277 12.38 -13.86 -7.57
N ARG A 278 13.28 -13.11 -6.92
CA ARG A 278 14.43 -12.46 -7.56
C ARG A 278 15.44 -13.46 -8.10
N LYS A 279 15.85 -14.43 -7.29
CA LYS A 279 16.76 -15.53 -7.68
C LYS A 279 16.21 -16.27 -8.90
N LEU A 280 14.95 -16.70 -8.86
CA LEU A 280 14.35 -17.50 -9.93
C LEU A 280 14.08 -16.68 -11.21
N ALA A 281 13.73 -15.38 -11.09
CA ALA A 281 13.50 -14.52 -12.26
C ALA A 281 14.79 -14.16 -13.00
N LEU A 282 15.91 -14.04 -12.28
CA LEU A 282 17.25 -13.90 -12.88
C LEU A 282 17.65 -15.21 -13.59
N ALA A 283 17.47 -16.36 -12.93
CA ALA A 283 17.79 -17.66 -13.50
C ALA A 283 16.99 -18.02 -14.77
N SER A 284 15.77 -17.47 -14.94
CA SER A 284 14.93 -17.77 -16.10
C SER A 284 15.31 -17.07 -17.41
N GLY A 285 16.32 -16.19 -17.42
CA GLY A 285 16.75 -15.49 -18.65
C GLY A 285 15.68 -14.56 -19.28
N ALA A 286 14.72 -14.08 -18.49
CA ALA A 286 13.70 -13.14 -18.98
C ALA A 286 14.34 -11.79 -19.32
N LYS A 287 13.81 -11.05 -20.30
CA LYS A 287 14.40 -9.77 -20.74
C LYS A 287 14.39 -8.71 -19.64
N ASN A 288 13.33 -8.67 -18.81
CA ASN A 288 13.19 -7.71 -17.71
C ASN A 288 12.88 -8.38 -16.34
N PRO A 289 13.85 -9.06 -15.68
CA PRO A 289 13.63 -9.72 -14.39
C PRO A 289 13.22 -8.74 -13.27
N SER A 290 13.71 -7.50 -13.34
CA SER A 290 13.38 -6.41 -12.43
C SER A 290 11.89 -5.99 -12.49
N ALA A 291 11.21 -6.25 -13.62
CA ALA A 291 9.78 -5.98 -13.76
C ALA A 291 8.91 -7.09 -13.14
N ILE A 292 9.33 -8.34 -13.28
CA ILE A 292 8.64 -9.53 -12.75
C ILE A 292 8.71 -9.57 -11.21
N THR A 293 9.86 -9.25 -10.64
CA THR A 293 10.09 -9.28 -9.18
C THR A 293 9.24 -8.27 -8.41
N GLN A 294 8.81 -7.20 -9.06
CA GLN A 294 8.01 -6.14 -8.43
C GLN A 294 6.52 -6.48 -8.43
N SER A 295 6.03 -6.95 -7.28
CA SER A 295 4.62 -7.26 -7.02
C SER A 295 3.66 -6.08 -7.33
N THR A 296 4.14 -4.82 -7.33
CA THR A 296 3.36 -3.65 -7.79
C THR A 296 3.21 -3.61 -9.31
N LYS A 297 4.28 -3.82 -10.07
CA LYS A 297 4.26 -3.85 -11.54
C LYS A 297 3.40 -4.98 -12.09
N LEU A 298 3.47 -6.17 -11.49
CA LEU A 298 2.58 -7.30 -11.83
C LEU A 298 1.09 -6.99 -11.60
N ARG A 299 0.75 -6.13 -10.63
CA ARG A 299 -0.64 -5.68 -10.42
C ARG A 299 -1.05 -4.60 -11.43
N LYS A 300 -0.14 -3.71 -11.81
CA LYS A 300 -0.38 -2.74 -12.90
C LYS A 300 -0.70 -3.47 -14.20
N GLN A 301 0.13 -4.45 -14.57
CA GLN A 301 -0.10 -5.31 -15.74
C GLN A 301 -1.50 -5.95 -15.73
N VAL A 302 -1.96 -6.44 -14.57
CA VAL A 302 -3.31 -7.04 -14.44
C VAL A 302 -4.42 -6.01 -14.66
N ALA A 303 -4.27 -4.79 -14.14
CA ALA A 303 -5.23 -3.73 -14.41
C ALA A 303 -5.24 -3.34 -15.90
N THR A 304 -4.07 -3.20 -16.52
CA THR A 304 -3.94 -2.94 -17.97
C THR A 304 -4.59 -4.05 -18.80
N VAL A 305 -4.41 -5.33 -18.43
CA VAL A 305 -5.06 -6.45 -19.13
C VAL A 305 -6.57 -6.48 -18.91
N ALA A 306 -7.06 -6.18 -17.69
CA ALA A 306 -8.50 -6.07 -17.44
C ALA A 306 -9.15 -4.91 -18.23
N GLU A 307 -8.44 -3.80 -18.39
CA GLU A 307 -8.85 -2.65 -19.20
C GLU A 307 -8.84 -2.98 -20.69
N LEU A 308 -7.80 -3.64 -21.21
CA LEU A 308 -7.75 -4.13 -22.60
C LEU A 308 -8.82 -5.19 -22.92
N LEU A 309 -9.29 -5.92 -21.91
CA LEU A 309 -10.37 -6.90 -22.02
C LEU A 309 -11.76 -6.29 -21.75
N ASN A 310 -11.87 -4.96 -21.62
CA ASN A 310 -13.12 -4.23 -21.39
C ASN A 310 -13.96 -4.77 -20.20
N PHE A 311 -13.29 -5.11 -19.09
CA PHE A 311 -13.97 -5.61 -17.87
C PHE A 311 -14.99 -4.60 -17.35
N THR A 312 -16.16 -5.07 -16.89
CA THR A 312 -17.17 -4.19 -16.33
C THR A 312 -16.74 -3.60 -14.98
N GLU A 313 -17.38 -2.51 -14.57
CA GLU A 313 -17.23 -1.91 -13.24
C GLU A 313 -17.39 -2.89 -12.07
N GLY A 314 -18.19 -3.96 -12.25
CA GLY A 314 -18.40 -5.03 -11.28
C GLY A 314 -17.27 -6.05 -11.28
N ASP A 315 -16.80 -6.48 -12.45
CA ASP A 315 -15.67 -7.42 -12.58
C ASP A 315 -14.38 -6.82 -12.02
N VAL A 316 -14.14 -5.53 -12.30
CA VAL A 316 -13.02 -4.76 -11.75
C VAL A 316 -13.10 -4.69 -10.22
N GLU A 317 -14.31 -4.58 -9.65
CA GLU A 317 -14.49 -4.59 -8.20
C GLU A 317 -14.23 -5.97 -7.59
N GLN A 318 -14.74 -7.05 -8.21
CA GLN A 318 -14.44 -8.42 -7.78
C GLN A 318 -12.93 -8.71 -7.84
N LEU A 319 -12.26 -8.30 -8.92
CA LEU A 319 -10.82 -8.44 -9.10
C LEU A 319 -10.04 -7.62 -8.05
N ALA A 320 -10.44 -6.38 -7.78
CA ALA A 320 -9.82 -5.54 -6.75
C ALA A 320 -9.99 -6.13 -5.33
N ASN A 321 -11.20 -6.61 -5.02
CA ASN A 321 -11.51 -7.27 -3.76
C ASN A 321 -10.72 -8.57 -3.60
N PHE A 322 -10.59 -9.36 -4.67
CA PHE A 322 -9.70 -10.51 -4.69
C PHE A 322 -8.25 -10.09 -4.41
N MET A 323 -7.69 -9.13 -5.15
CA MET A 323 -6.30 -8.66 -4.99
C MET A 323 -5.98 -8.02 -3.63
N GLY A 324 -7.02 -7.65 -2.85
CA GLY A 324 -6.89 -7.18 -1.47
C GLY A 324 -6.82 -5.66 -1.31
N HIS A 325 -7.38 -4.89 -2.25
CA HIS A 325 -7.51 -3.43 -2.19
C HIS A 325 -8.98 -3.02 -2.45
N SER A 326 -9.29 -1.71 -2.53
CA SER A 326 -10.62 -1.20 -2.93
C SER A 326 -10.63 -0.83 -4.42
N LYS A 327 -11.82 -0.69 -5.00
CA LYS A 327 -12.02 -0.25 -6.39
C LYS A 327 -11.28 1.06 -6.70
N ASP A 328 -11.35 2.03 -5.81
CA ASP A 328 -10.66 3.33 -5.95
C ASP A 328 -9.15 3.18 -5.96
N VAL A 329 -8.60 2.37 -5.03
CA VAL A 329 -7.17 2.04 -5.02
C VAL A 329 -6.76 1.27 -6.28
N HIS A 330 -7.66 0.53 -6.90
CA HIS A 330 -7.41 -0.09 -8.21
C HIS A 330 -7.29 0.97 -9.32
N LYS A 331 -8.30 1.84 -9.44
CA LYS A 331 -8.36 2.93 -10.41
C LYS A 331 -7.15 3.89 -10.28
N THR A 332 -6.84 4.38 -9.08
CA THR A 332 -5.78 5.39 -8.89
C THR A 332 -4.35 4.85 -8.99
N PHE A 333 -4.07 3.62 -8.54
CA PHE A 333 -2.69 3.13 -8.42
C PHE A 333 -2.26 2.10 -9.46
N TYR A 334 -3.22 1.41 -10.11
CA TYR A 334 -2.90 0.29 -11.00
C TYR A 334 -3.31 0.46 -12.45
N ARG A 335 -4.29 1.33 -12.76
CA ARG A 335 -4.57 1.74 -14.14
C ARG A 335 -3.26 2.14 -14.83
N LEU A 336 -3.15 1.82 -16.12
CA LEU A 336 -2.02 2.32 -16.93
C LEU A 336 -2.02 3.86 -16.82
N PRO A 337 -0.87 4.55 -16.73
CA PRO A 337 -0.88 6.01 -16.82
C PRO A 337 -1.69 6.43 -18.04
N GLU A 338 -2.70 7.27 -17.81
CA GLU A 338 -3.75 7.59 -18.78
C GLU A 338 -3.11 8.03 -20.10
N ASN A 339 -1.99 8.77 -20.02
CA ASN A 339 -0.94 8.98 -21.02
C ASN A 339 -1.12 8.31 -22.39
N VAL A 340 -1.14 6.97 -22.54
CA VAL A 340 -1.25 6.36 -23.89
C VAL A 340 -2.66 6.49 -24.47
N PHE A 341 -3.69 6.13 -23.70
CA PHE A 341 -5.09 6.30 -24.12
C PHE A 341 -5.49 7.78 -24.16
N GLN A 342 -4.94 8.59 -23.25
CA GLN A 342 -5.12 10.03 -23.20
C GLN A 342 -4.44 10.71 -24.39
N VAL A 343 -3.19 10.36 -24.73
CA VAL A 343 -2.57 10.88 -25.96
C VAL A 343 -3.40 10.47 -27.17
N ALA A 344 -3.77 9.19 -27.33
CA ALA A 344 -4.56 8.76 -28.49
C ALA A 344 -5.95 9.42 -28.57
N LYS A 345 -6.72 9.46 -27.47
CA LYS A 345 -8.08 10.02 -27.45
C LYS A 345 -8.11 11.55 -27.42
N VAL A 346 -7.23 12.18 -26.64
CA VAL A 346 -7.15 13.65 -26.54
C VAL A 346 -6.45 14.24 -27.75
N SER A 347 -5.43 13.63 -28.36
CA SER A 347 -4.88 14.14 -29.64
C SER A 347 -5.94 14.11 -30.74
N LYS A 348 -6.67 13.00 -30.90
CA LYS A 348 -7.79 12.87 -31.82
C LYS A 348 -8.86 13.95 -31.60
N PHE A 349 -9.21 14.23 -30.34
CA PHE A 349 -10.15 15.29 -29.98
C PHE A 349 -9.60 16.70 -30.26
N LEU A 350 -8.32 16.96 -29.96
CA LEU A 350 -7.68 18.25 -30.22
C LEU A 350 -7.52 18.52 -31.73
N LEU A 351 -7.08 17.53 -32.51
CA LEU A 351 -6.99 17.63 -33.97
C LEU A 351 -8.37 17.84 -34.62
N MET A 352 -9.41 17.18 -34.10
CA MET A 352 -10.80 17.40 -34.51
C MET A 352 -11.31 18.82 -34.17
N MET A 353 -10.84 19.41 -33.07
CA MET A 353 -11.11 20.82 -32.75
C MET A 353 -10.34 21.78 -33.68
N GLU A 354 -9.09 21.46 -34.00
CA GLU A 354 -8.21 22.26 -34.87
C GLU A 354 -8.73 22.34 -36.31
N LYS A 355 -9.22 21.22 -36.87
CA LYS A 355 -9.87 21.19 -38.20
C LYS A 355 -11.27 21.80 -38.25
N GLY A 356 -11.87 22.18 -37.12
CA GLY A 356 -13.22 22.74 -37.07
C GLY A 356 -14.37 21.73 -37.27
N ASP A 357 -14.07 20.46 -37.55
CA ASP A 357 -15.04 19.37 -37.80
C ASP A 357 -15.85 18.91 -36.57
N ALA A 358 -15.83 19.69 -35.48
CA ALA A 358 -16.45 19.36 -34.21
C ALA A 358 -17.95 19.01 -34.33
N GLU A 359 -18.67 19.65 -35.25
CA GLU A 359 -20.11 19.46 -35.45
C GLU A 359 -20.43 18.12 -36.16
N HIS A 360 -19.60 17.68 -37.11
CA HIS A 360 -19.79 16.47 -37.91
C HIS A 360 -19.74 15.17 -37.09
N TYR A 361 -19.19 15.22 -35.87
CA TYR A 361 -19.11 14.08 -34.95
C TYR A 361 -19.96 14.23 -33.68
N ARG A 362 -20.86 15.22 -33.64
CA ARG A 362 -21.80 15.42 -32.52
C ARG A 362 -22.63 14.16 -32.25
N GLY A 363 -22.42 13.54 -31.08
CA GLY A 363 -23.14 12.32 -30.66
C GLY A 363 -22.52 10.99 -31.09
N LYS A 364 -21.43 11.00 -31.87
CA LYS A 364 -20.63 9.78 -32.15
C LYS A 364 -19.68 9.50 -30.99
N ASN A 365 -19.29 8.24 -30.78
CA ASN A 365 -18.28 7.92 -29.77
C ASN A 365 -16.88 8.25 -30.30
N LEU A 366 -15.98 8.65 -29.41
CA LEU A 366 -14.62 9.08 -29.76
C LEU A 366 -13.78 7.95 -30.38
N ASP A 367 -14.17 6.70 -30.16
CA ASP A 367 -13.55 5.52 -30.75
C ASP A 367 -13.90 5.35 -32.25
N ASP A 368 -15.07 5.83 -32.70
CA ASP A 368 -15.61 5.59 -34.06
C ASP A 368 -15.10 6.59 -35.13
N ILE A 369 -14.40 7.64 -34.71
CA ILE A 369 -13.86 8.70 -35.59
C ILE A 369 -12.62 8.15 -36.33
N ASN A 370 -12.45 8.41 -37.63
CA ASN A 370 -11.22 8.01 -38.33
C ASN A 370 -10.07 8.99 -38.02
N VAL A 371 -8.88 8.49 -37.70
CA VAL A 371 -7.69 9.32 -37.43
C VAL A 371 -6.98 9.71 -38.73
N ASP A 372 -7.03 8.87 -39.77
CA ASP A 372 -6.20 9.06 -40.97
C ASP A 372 -6.59 10.33 -41.77
N GLY A 373 -7.85 10.78 -41.67
CA GLY A 373 -8.32 12.06 -42.23
C GLY A 373 -8.00 13.29 -41.38
N LEU A 374 -7.54 13.11 -40.14
CA LEU A 374 -7.18 14.20 -39.22
C LEU A 374 -5.68 14.55 -39.24
N VAL A 375 -4.83 13.69 -39.81
CA VAL A 375 -3.36 13.87 -39.86
C VAL A 375 -2.88 14.26 -41.26
N SER A 376 -3.73 14.14 -42.28
CA SER A 376 -3.40 14.28 -43.71
C SER A 376 -3.31 15.72 -44.25
N ASP A 377 -3.19 16.73 -43.39
CA ASP A 377 -2.95 18.12 -43.83
C ASP A 377 -1.45 18.39 -44.00
N GLU A 378 -0.80 17.62 -44.87
CA GLU A 378 0.36 18.16 -45.59
C GLU A 378 -0.18 19.21 -46.56
N SER A 379 -0.08 20.47 -46.15
CA SER A 379 -0.45 21.60 -47.00
C SER A 379 0.60 21.78 -48.09
N GLU A 380 0.37 21.14 -49.23
CA GLU A 380 0.91 21.62 -50.51
C GLU A 380 0.40 23.05 -50.74
N GLY A 381 1.19 24.02 -50.30
CA GLY A 381 0.92 25.45 -50.42
C GLY A 381 2.16 26.15 -50.93
N GLU A 382 2.19 26.42 -52.23
CA GLU A 382 3.29 27.09 -52.93
C GLU A 382 3.64 28.43 -52.26
N TYR A 383 4.84 28.54 -51.70
CA TYR A 383 5.53 29.82 -51.56
C TYR A 383 6.61 29.90 -52.63
N SER A 384 6.40 30.80 -53.57
CA SER A 384 7.30 31.06 -54.70
C SER A 384 8.57 31.77 -54.24
N ASP A 385 9.70 31.40 -54.83
CA ASP A 385 11.01 32.03 -54.63
C ASP A 385 11.00 33.53 -54.93
N ILE A 386 11.55 34.34 -54.02
CA ILE A 386 12.16 35.65 -54.34
C ILE A 386 13.55 35.76 -53.65
N SER A 387 14.58 35.56 -54.48
CA SER A 387 15.96 36.09 -54.42
C SER A 387 16.81 36.00 -53.12
N CYS A 388 17.72 35.03 -53.12
CA CYS A 388 19.19 35.16 -53.02
C CYS A 388 19.84 36.32 -52.22
N SER A 389 20.77 35.97 -51.32
CA SER A 389 22.17 36.47 -51.33
C SER A 389 23.08 35.56 -50.48
N ASP A 390 23.84 34.71 -51.16
CA ASP A 390 25.18 34.16 -50.86
C ASP A 390 25.70 34.00 -49.40
N GLU A 391 25.74 32.73 -48.97
CA GLU A 391 26.87 31.98 -48.36
C GLU A 391 28.28 32.61 -48.52
N PRO A 392 29.25 32.40 -47.59
CA PRO A 392 29.91 31.08 -47.54
C PRO A 392 30.44 30.53 -46.19
N ASP A 393 30.19 29.22 -46.03
CA ASP A 393 31.09 28.14 -45.59
C ASP A 393 31.69 28.15 -44.16
N ILE A 394 31.64 26.98 -43.49
CA ILE A 394 32.82 26.08 -43.42
C ILE A 394 32.46 24.71 -42.77
N GLN A 395 32.64 23.66 -43.57
CA GLN A 395 33.06 22.28 -43.26
C GLN A 395 32.17 21.28 -42.48
N GLN A 396 32.04 20.11 -43.11
CA GLN A 396 31.47 18.87 -42.59
C GLN A 396 32.49 17.97 -41.86
N LEU A 397 31.96 17.12 -40.96
CA LEU A 397 32.49 15.79 -40.56
C LEU A 397 33.81 15.78 -39.74
N PRO A 398 34.17 14.67 -39.04
CA PRO A 398 33.54 13.34 -39.04
C PRO A 398 33.07 12.83 -37.65
N GLY A 399 32.27 11.76 -37.66
CA GLY A 399 31.91 11.04 -36.43
C GLY A 399 33.12 10.31 -35.81
N THR A 400 33.11 10.10 -34.48
CA THR A 400 34.02 9.15 -33.85
C THR A 400 33.49 8.61 -32.51
N LYS A 401 33.79 7.32 -32.30
CA LYS A 401 34.11 6.65 -31.02
C LYS A 401 32.99 6.50 -29.99
N GLU A 402 32.71 5.22 -29.74
CA GLU A 402 32.30 4.70 -28.43
C GLU A 402 33.17 5.33 -27.33
N ILE A 403 32.56 6.13 -26.45
CA ILE A 403 33.18 6.49 -25.17
C ILE A 403 32.61 5.53 -24.14
N GLN A 404 33.46 4.59 -23.71
CA GLN A 404 33.20 3.75 -22.54
C GLN A 404 33.13 4.66 -21.31
N ILE A 405 31.93 5.08 -20.92
CA ILE A 405 31.73 5.74 -19.62
C ILE A 405 31.89 4.65 -18.56
N GLN A 406 33.01 4.72 -17.84
CA GLN A 406 33.29 3.84 -16.71
C GLN A 406 32.16 3.93 -15.69
N GLU A 407 31.42 2.83 -15.51
CA GLU A 407 30.59 2.66 -14.33
C GLU A 407 31.52 2.63 -13.11
N ASN A 408 31.61 3.76 -12.39
CA ASN A 408 32.20 3.80 -11.06
C ASN A 408 31.27 3.06 -10.08
N MET A 409 31.35 1.73 -10.20
CA MET A 409 30.67 0.73 -9.43
C MET A 409 31.20 0.79 -8.00
N TYR A 410 30.53 1.56 -7.15
CA TYR A 410 30.72 1.50 -5.69
C TYR A 410 30.21 0.16 -5.15
N ASN A 411 31.00 -0.89 -5.41
CA ASN A 411 30.98 -2.12 -4.66
C ASN A 411 31.35 -1.81 -3.22
N PHE A 412 30.37 -1.82 -2.32
CA PHE A 412 30.67 -2.00 -0.90
C PHE A 412 30.48 -3.48 -0.54
N THR A 413 31.60 -4.16 -0.35
CA THR A 413 31.68 -5.56 0.05
C THR A 413 31.05 -5.77 1.43
N GLU A 414 30.11 -6.70 1.55
CA GLU A 414 29.69 -7.24 2.85
C GLU A 414 30.79 -8.19 3.38
N THR A 415 31.87 -7.64 3.91
CA THR A 415 32.81 -8.38 4.77
C THR A 415 32.26 -8.38 6.19
N ALA A 416 31.87 -9.56 6.67
CA ALA A 416 31.53 -9.77 8.07
C ALA A 416 32.79 -9.69 8.95
N PRO A 417 32.71 -9.08 10.14
CA PRO A 417 33.55 -9.44 11.26
C PRO A 417 32.89 -10.55 12.08
N GLU A 418 33.71 -11.42 12.66
CA GLU A 418 33.31 -12.60 13.41
C GLU A 418 32.84 -12.27 14.83
N HIS A 419 32.43 -13.31 15.55
CA HIS A 419 32.01 -13.23 16.94
C HIS A 419 33.11 -12.73 17.87
N GLU A 420 32.75 -11.84 18.80
CA GLU A 420 33.31 -11.89 20.15
C GLU A 420 32.22 -11.76 21.22
N GLN A 421 32.48 -12.31 22.40
CA GLN A 421 31.45 -12.70 23.37
C GLN A 421 31.42 -11.76 24.59
N SER A 422 30.24 -11.29 25.00
CA SER A 422 30.05 -10.82 26.38
C SER A 422 28.61 -11.01 26.88
N THR A 423 28.42 -12.13 27.55
CA THR A 423 27.42 -12.47 28.59
C THR A 423 26.64 -11.31 29.27
N VAL A 424 25.30 -11.42 29.34
CA VAL A 424 24.51 -11.28 30.60
C VAL A 424 23.30 -12.25 30.58
N LYS A 425 22.92 -12.75 31.75
CA LYS A 425 22.07 -13.93 32.01
C LYS A 425 20.57 -13.75 31.69
N LYS A 426 19.94 -14.77 31.10
CA LYS A 426 18.48 -14.99 31.14
C LYS A 426 18.08 -15.57 32.50
N LEU A 427 17.09 -14.97 33.17
CA LEU A 427 16.31 -15.67 34.21
C LEU A 427 15.09 -16.34 33.57
N LYS A 428 14.93 -17.64 33.83
CA LYS A 428 13.76 -18.45 33.47
C LYS A 428 12.76 -18.42 34.63
N LEU A 429 11.46 -18.48 34.35
CA LEU A 429 10.52 -19.12 35.27
C LEU A 429 9.43 -19.88 34.50
N THR A 430 8.81 -20.83 35.19
CA THR A 430 8.36 -22.11 34.62
C THR A 430 6.84 -22.32 34.62
N LYS A 431 6.39 -23.32 33.86
CA LYS A 431 4.98 -23.75 33.74
C LYS A 431 4.52 -24.54 34.97
N PHE A 432 3.22 -24.50 35.31
CA PHE A 432 2.52 -25.56 36.04
C PHE A 432 1.01 -25.68 35.68
N LYS A 433 0.37 -26.79 36.10
CA LYS A 433 -1.04 -27.21 35.96
C LYS A 433 -1.45 -27.95 37.28
N LYS A 434 -2.67 -28.45 37.55
CA LYS A 434 -3.91 -28.76 36.78
C LYS A 434 -5.13 -28.70 37.77
N THR A 435 -6.32 -29.06 37.27
CA THR A 435 -7.54 -29.61 37.94
C THR A 435 -8.40 -28.65 38.81
N LYS A 436 -9.74 -28.53 38.70
CA LYS A 436 -10.91 -29.49 38.60
C LYS A 436 -11.11 -30.35 39.86
N ASP A 437 -12.29 -30.58 40.47
CA ASP A 437 -13.69 -30.04 40.41
C ASP A 437 -14.34 -30.35 41.83
N ILE A 438 -15.39 -29.65 42.34
CA ILE A 438 -16.79 -30.11 42.63
C ILE A 438 -17.52 -29.20 43.66
N THR A 439 -18.87 -29.24 43.62
CA THR A 439 -20.03 -28.51 44.25
C THR A 439 -20.09 -28.38 45.81
N ALA A 440 -21.04 -27.71 46.50
CA ALA A 440 -22.39 -27.13 46.21
C ALA A 440 -22.87 -26.04 47.24
N MET A 441 -23.94 -25.28 46.92
CA MET A 441 -24.90 -24.50 47.78
C MET A 441 -24.35 -23.41 48.75
N GLU A 442 -24.99 -22.26 49.06
CA GLU A 442 -26.29 -21.63 48.68
C GLU A 442 -26.18 -20.06 48.75
N LYS A 443 -27.21 -19.28 48.36
CA LYS A 443 -27.17 -17.78 48.23
C LYS A 443 -27.88 -17.06 49.39
N PRO A 444 -27.61 -15.75 49.66
CA PRO A 444 -28.33 -14.66 48.97
C PRO A 444 -27.46 -13.46 48.51
N VAL A 445 -28.09 -12.47 47.88
CA VAL A 445 -27.47 -11.39 47.08
C VAL A 445 -27.28 -10.09 47.87
N VAL A 446 -26.04 -9.58 47.94
CA VAL A 446 -25.74 -8.13 47.99
C VAL A 446 -24.45 -7.86 47.19
N LEU A 447 -24.52 -6.98 46.18
CA LEU A 447 -23.40 -6.62 45.30
C LEU A 447 -22.87 -5.22 45.62
N GLN A 448 -21.69 -5.12 46.24
CA GLN A 448 -20.89 -3.88 46.25
C GLN A 448 -19.51 -4.14 45.64
N LYS A 449 -19.27 -3.60 44.43
CA LYS A 449 -17.93 -3.47 43.82
C LYS A 449 -17.62 -1.99 43.59
N ARG A 450 -16.57 -1.48 44.23
CA ARG A 450 -16.04 -0.13 43.96
C ARG A 450 -15.04 -0.16 42.79
N LEU A 451 -15.50 0.37 41.66
CA LEU A 451 -14.81 1.23 40.67
C LEU A 451 -13.31 1.04 40.34
N PRO A 452 -13.01 0.96 39.03
CA PRO A 452 -11.94 1.76 38.41
C PRO A 452 -12.47 2.82 37.41
N LYS A 453 -11.61 3.79 37.08
CA LYS A 453 -11.95 5.07 36.41
C LYS A 453 -12.43 4.92 34.95
N VAL A 454 -13.45 5.71 34.59
CA VAL A 454 -14.07 5.77 33.26
C VAL A 454 -13.51 6.91 32.42
N GLY A 455 -12.90 6.59 31.28
CA GLY A 455 -12.79 7.53 30.16
C GLY A 455 -14.15 7.63 29.44
N LYS A 456 -14.79 8.80 29.47
CA LYS A 456 -16.16 8.99 28.93
C LYS A 456 -16.20 8.85 27.40
N LYS A 457 -16.47 7.65 26.89
CA LYS A 457 -17.10 7.49 25.57
C LYS A 457 -18.58 7.83 25.71
N SER A 458 -19.04 8.90 25.06
CA SER A 458 -20.45 9.26 25.01
C SER A 458 -21.26 8.08 24.43
N LYS A 459 -22.22 7.55 25.20
CA LYS A 459 -23.19 6.58 24.69
C LYS A 459 -24.10 7.30 23.71
N PHE A 460 -24.14 6.86 22.46
CA PHE A 460 -24.98 7.47 21.43
C PHE A 460 -26.46 7.17 21.73
N ILE A 461 -27.15 8.10 22.39
CA ILE A 461 -28.57 7.95 22.72
C ILE A 461 -29.37 8.02 21.41
N ARG A 462 -30.04 6.93 21.06
CA ARG A 462 -30.83 6.81 19.82
C ARG A 462 -32.19 7.50 20.00
N MET A 463 -32.19 8.83 20.11
CA MET A 463 -33.43 9.63 20.23
C MET A 463 -34.36 9.36 19.04
N THR A 464 -35.53 8.82 19.35
CA THR A 464 -36.66 8.56 18.46
C THR A 464 -37.54 9.81 18.35
N TRP A 465 -38.19 9.99 17.20
CA TRP A 465 -39.11 11.10 16.95
C TRP A 465 -40.52 10.73 17.42
N THR A 466 -41.15 11.55 18.28
CA THR A 466 -42.59 11.45 18.58
C THR A 466 -43.42 11.98 17.41
N GLU A 467 -44.70 11.63 17.35
CA GLU A 467 -45.57 12.00 16.22
C GLU A 467 -45.85 13.50 16.16
N GLU A 468 -45.99 14.14 17.32
CA GLU A 468 -46.10 15.59 17.48
C GLU A 468 -44.86 16.33 16.97
N GLN A 469 -43.65 15.84 17.27
CA GLN A 469 -42.40 16.40 16.73
C GLN A 469 -42.35 16.29 15.20
N LYS A 470 -42.79 15.15 14.63
CA LYS A 470 -42.85 14.95 13.17
C LYS A 470 -43.87 15.90 12.53
N ALA A 471 -45.05 16.07 13.12
CA ALA A 471 -46.10 16.94 12.61
C ALA A 471 -45.67 18.42 12.60
N THR A 472 -45.11 18.91 13.70
CA THR A 472 -44.60 20.29 13.82
C THR A 472 -43.45 20.56 12.84
N THR A 473 -42.52 19.61 12.69
CA THR A 473 -41.41 19.75 11.72
C THR A 473 -41.90 19.74 10.27
N LYS A 474 -42.89 18.89 9.92
CA LYS A 474 -43.54 18.89 8.60
C LYS A 474 -44.23 20.21 8.29
N LYS A 475 -44.99 20.76 9.26
CA LYS A 475 -45.74 22.03 9.10
C LYS A 475 -44.80 23.21 8.88
N TYR A 476 -43.68 23.27 9.62
CA TYR A 476 -42.71 24.37 9.50
C TYR A 476 -41.94 24.33 8.17
N PHE A 477 -41.46 23.15 7.76
CA PHE A 477 -40.64 22.99 6.54
C PHE A 477 -41.45 22.63 5.28
N GLN A 478 -42.78 22.81 5.28
CA GLN A 478 -43.66 22.44 4.16
C GLN A 478 -43.20 23.03 2.82
N LYS A 479 -42.74 24.29 2.79
CA LYS A 479 -42.19 24.93 1.57
C LYS A 479 -40.93 24.21 1.05
N HIS A 480 -40.04 23.76 1.92
CA HIS A 480 -38.81 23.03 1.55
C HIS A 480 -39.09 21.61 1.05
N ILE A 481 -40.11 20.96 1.63
CA ILE A 481 -40.60 19.64 1.21
C ILE A 481 -41.21 19.73 -0.20
N LEU A 482 -42.08 20.71 -0.45
CA LEU A 482 -42.68 20.95 -1.78
C LEU A 482 -41.64 21.30 -2.85
N LEU A 483 -40.63 22.10 -2.50
CA LEU A 483 -39.55 22.50 -3.42
C LEU A 483 -38.42 21.45 -3.56
N LYS A 484 -38.56 20.28 -2.93
CA LYS A 484 -37.53 19.20 -2.82
C LYS A 484 -36.11 19.71 -2.52
N LYS A 485 -35.98 20.75 -1.68
CA LYS A 485 -34.70 21.41 -1.34
C LYS A 485 -34.40 21.30 0.15
N PRO A 486 -33.23 20.80 0.57
CA PRO A 486 -32.93 20.61 1.99
C PRO A 486 -32.70 21.96 2.69
N PRO A 487 -33.22 22.17 3.91
CA PRO A 487 -33.06 23.42 4.63
C PRO A 487 -31.59 23.72 4.96
N LYS A 488 -31.25 25.01 5.07
CA LYS A 488 -29.94 25.51 5.48
C LYS A 488 -29.74 25.33 6.98
N LYS A 489 -28.50 25.55 7.45
CA LYS A 489 -28.15 25.40 8.87
C LYS A 489 -28.90 26.41 9.73
N GLU A 490 -28.86 27.69 9.35
CA GLU A 490 -29.56 28.80 10.04
C GLU A 490 -31.06 28.50 10.22
N GLU A 491 -31.76 28.14 9.14
CA GLU A 491 -33.19 27.76 9.15
C GLU A 491 -33.50 26.59 10.13
N CYS A 492 -32.57 25.64 10.28
CA CYS A 492 -32.71 24.53 11.23
C CYS A 492 -32.43 24.94 12.68
N ASP A 493 -31.45 25.82 12.91
CA ASP A 493 -31.12 26.35 14.22
C ASP A 493 -32.26 27.28 14.71
N ASP A 494 -32.81 28.14 13.85
CA ASP A 494 -33.99 28.99 14.12
C ASP A 494 -35.24 28.20 14.50
N PHE A 495 -35.51 27.10 13.78
CA PHE A 495 -36.61 26.18 14.11
C PHE A 495 -36.43 25.56 15.49
N LEU A 496 -35.19 25.19 15.85
CA LEU A 496 -34.89 24.60 17.15
C LEU A 496 -35.03 25.63 18.28
N VAL A 497 -34.56 26.87 18.10
CA VAL A 497 -34.72 27.95 19.09
C VAL A 497 -36.20 28.29 19.31
N LYS A 498 -36.99 28.44 18.24
CA LYS A 498 -38.42 28.76 18.33
C LYS A 498 -39.27 27.66 18.99
N ASN A 499 -38.84 26.40 18.92
CA ASN A 499 -39.58 25.25 19.49
C ASN A 499 -38.86 24.61 20.69
N GLN A 500 -37.86 25.29 21.26
CA GLN A 500 -36.99 24.79 22.32
C GLN A 500 -37.75 24.48 23.62
N ASN A 501 -38.79 25.27 23.89
CA ASN A 501 -39.53 25.25 25.16
C ASN A 501 -40.69 24.24 25.21
N MET A 502 -41.12 23.67 24.08
CA MET A 502 -42.30 22.78 24.05
C MET A 502 -42.03 21.33 23.66
N LEU A 503 -41.13 21.01 22.71
CA LEU A 503 -40.95 19.61 22.26
C LEU A 503 -39.56 19.21 21.74
N MET A 504 -38.64 20.14 21.46
CA MET A 504 -37.40 19.85 20.69
C MET A 504 -36.08 20.03 21.45
N SER A 505 -36.12 20.08 22.79
CA SER A 505 -34.91 20.21 23.62
C SER A 505 -33.90 19.07 23.36
N GLY A 506 -32.64 19.43 23.08
CA GLY A 506 -31.54 18.48 22.84
C GLY A 506 -31.40 17.93 21.42
N PHE A 507 -32.25 18.28 20.46
CA PHE A 507 -32.09 17.83 19.07
C PHE A 507 -30.98 18.60 18.32
N PRO A 508 -30.00 17.93 17.69
CA PRO A 508 -29.03 18.59 16.83
C PRO A 508 -29.67 18.93 15.47
N TRP A 509 -29.42 20.15 14.94
CA TRP A 509 -29.94 20.63 13.65
C TRP A 509 -29.74 19.66 12.49
N ARG A 510 -28.65 18.88 12.49
CA ARG A 510 -28.37 17.84 11.50
C ARG A 510 -29.48 16.79 11.42
N LYS A 511 -30.09 16.39 12.55
CA LYS A 511 -31.22 15.45 12.57
C LYS A 511 -32.47 16.06 11.94
N VAL A 512 -32.77 17.33 12.21
CA VAL A 512 -33.90 18.05 11.59
C VAL A 512 -33.72 18.09 10.08
N LYS A 513 -32.53 18.50 9.61
CA LYS A 513 -32.19 18.53 8.18
C LYS A 513 -32.30 17.15 7.51
N THR A 514 -31.80 16.08 8.15
CA THR A 514 -31.93 14.71 7.62
C THR A 514 -33.37 14.22 7.62
N PHE A 515 -34.17 14.57 8.62
CA PHE A 515 -35.60 14.21 8.66
C PHE A 515 -36.38 14.89 7.53
N VAL A 516 -36.19 16.19 7.32
CA VAL A 516 -36.81 16.93 6.21
C VAL A 516 -36.32 16.40 4.85
N TYR A 517 -35.04 16.06 4.71
CA TYR A 517 -34.49 15.45 3.49
C TYR A 517 -35.14 14.09 3.16
N ASN A 518 -35.27 13.20 4.15
CA ASN A 518 -35.90 11.90 3.91
C ASN A 518 -37.38 12.04 3.52
N LEU A 519 -38.10 13.00 4.10
CA LEU A 519 -39.54 13.20 3.86
C LEU A 519 -39.91 13.48 2.40
N TYR A 520 -39.06 14.14 1.60
CA TYR A 520 -39.30 14.34 0.16
C TYR A 520 -38.44 13.45 -0.74
N LYS A 521 -37.58 12.61 -0.16
CA LYS A 521 -36.85 11.56 -0.88
C LYS A 521 -37.73 10.32 -1.08
N ASP A 522 -38.61 10.07 -0.10
CA ASP A 522 -39.58 8.98 -0.12
C ASP A 522 -40.95 9.44 -0.71
N LEU A 523 -40.98 10.61 -1.36
CA LEU A 523 -42.08 11.22 -2.16
C LEU A 523 -41.56 11.59 -3.56
#